data_AF-A0AAE1NVR1-F1
#
_entry.id   AF-A0AAE1NVR1-F1
#
_cell.length_a   1.000
_cell.length_b   1.000
_cell.length_c   1.000
_cell.angle_alpha   90.00
_cell.angle_beta   90.00
_cell.angle_gamma   90.00
#
_symmetry.space_group_name_H-M   'P 1'
#
loop_
_entity.id
_entity.type
_entity.pdbx_description
1 polymer ?
#
loop_
_entity_poly.entity_id
_entity_poly.type
_entity_poly.pdbx_seq_one_letter_code
_entity_poly.pdbx_strand_id
1 'polypeptide(L)'
;MSIDGPPFKKASTNNNNVSTTTTTTTTGHDSVTAEKRQPYWWTVECLEAVRAKRRAWGYYRRNPTSYKQEQFRRTNSACRNTLRKAKREAWATFCNQISRDLNWTVTPSTNTWGFANVY
;
A
#
# COMPACT_ATOMS: atom_id res chain seq x y z
N MET A 1 8.22 26.96 29.43
CA MET A 1 8.95 26.40 28.28
C MET A 1 9.30 24.94 28.55
N SER A 2 8.99 24.06 27.60
CA SER A 2 9.50 22.69 27.34
C SER A 2 8.35 21.74 27.02
N ILE A 3 8.13 21.49 25.73
CA ILE A 3 7.13 20.56 25.19
C ILE A 3 7.80 19.56 24.25
N ASP A 4 8.85 18.89 24.72
CA ASP A 4 9.45 17.78 23.99
C ASP A 4 8.81 16.48 24.47
N GLY A 5 7.73 16.09 23.78
CA GLY A 5 7.22 14.73 23.85
C GLY A 5 8.26 13.75 23.27
N PRO A 6 8.31 12.50 23.75
CA PRO A 6 9.41 11.59 23.44
C PRO A 6 9.53 11.35 21.93
N PRO A 7 10.76 11.34 21.37
CA PRO A 7 10.98 11.14 19.95
C PRO A 7 10.53 9.73 19.55
N PHE A 8 9.67 9.65 18.54
CA PHE A 8 9.30 8.38 17.93
C PHE A 8 10.57 7.77 17.33
N LYS A 9 11.06 6.66 17.92
CA LYS A 9 12.20 5.91 17.38
C LYS A 9 11.88 5.53 15.93
N LYS A 10 12.69 6.02 14.99
CA LYS A 10 12.63 5.55 13.60
C LYS A 10 12.99 4.07 13.64
N ALA A 11 12.06 3.19 13.27
CA ALA A 11 12.37 1.80 13.03
C ALA A 11 13.40 1.75 11.90
N SER A 12 14.58 1.21 12.19
CA SER A 12 15.63 0.96 11.22
C SER A 12 15.08 0.01 10.15
N THR A 13 15.15 0.42 8.90
CA THR A 13 14.95 -0.44 7.73
C THR A 13 15.92 -1.61 7.82
N ASN A 14 15.39 -2.83 7.94
CA ASN A 14 16.10 -4.05 7.54
C ASN A 14 15.30 -4.67 6.39
N ASN A 15 15.74 -4.40 5.16
CA ASN A 15 15.36 -5.17 3.98
C ASN A 15 15.96 -6.56 4.15
N ASN A 16 15.11 -7.59 4.18
CA ASN A 16 15.32 -8.91 3.54
C ASN A 16 14.22 -9.86 3.99
N ASN A 17 13.17 -10.00 3.16
CA ASN A 17 12.33 -11.20 3.08
C ASN A 17 11.33 -11.02 1.91
N VAL A 18 11.68 -11.58 0.76
CA VAL A 18 10.71 -11.98 -0.27
C VAL A 18 10.01 -13.24 0.25
N SER A 19 8.80 -13.11 0.77
CA SER A 19 7.95 -14.27 1.06
C SER A 19 7.03 -14.51 -0.12
N THR A 20 7.51 -15.30 -1.07
CA THR A 20 6.66 -16.13 -1.93
C THR A 20 6.09 -17.26 -1.07
N THR A 21 4.79 -17.23 -0.79
CA THR A 21 4.06 -18.42 -0.34
C THR A 21 2.87 -18.64 -1.26
N THR A 22 3.14 -19.39 -2.32
CA THR A 22 2.19 -20.19 -3.10
C THR A 22 2.04 -21.55 -2.42
N THR A 23 0.82 -21.94 -2.02
CA THR A 23 0.32 -23.31 -1.75
C THR A 23 -1.14 -23.18 -1.28
N THR A 24 -2.16 -23.95 -1.65
CA THR A 24 -2.35 -25.17 -2.45
C THR A 24 -3.87 -25.37 -2.57
N THR A 25 -4.34 -25.87 -3.71
CA THR A 25 -5.72 -26.31 -3.95
C THR A 25 -6.03 -27.56 -3.12
N THR A 26 -7.09 -27.53 -2.30
CA THR A 26 -7.75 -28.74 -1.77
C THR A 26 -9.26 -28.57 -1.92
N THR A 27 -9.86 -29.52 -2.63
CA THR A 27 -11.28 -29.61 -2.98
C THR A 27 -12.12 -29.92 -1.73
N GLY A 28 -13.05 -29.03 -1.39
CA GLY A 28 -14.03 -29.22 -0.32
C GLY A 28 -15.23 -28.30 -0.57
N HIS A 29 -16.42 -28.89 -0.71
CA HIS A 29 -17.69 -28.21 -0.99
C HIS A 29 -18.31 -27.66 0.31
N ASP A 30 -17.51 -26.94 1.10
CA ASP A 30 -18.00 -26.21 2.26
C ASP A 30 -18.42 -24.81 1.81
N SER A 31 -19.39 -24.21 2.49
CA SER A 31 -19.81 -22.83 2.22
C SER A 31 -18.66 -21.87 2.53
N VAL A 32 -17.78 -21.69 1.54
CA VAL A 32 -16.66 -20.75 1.60
C VAL A 32 -17.28 -19.36 1.68
N THR A 33 -17.42 -18.85 2.91
CA THR A 33 -17.50 -17.42 3.12
C THR A 33 -16.27 -16.86 2.43
N ALA A 34 -16.46 -16.23 1.26
CA ALA A 34 -15.37 -15.77 0.41
C ALA A 34 -14.41 -14.95 1.27
N GLU A 35 -13.28 -15.55 1.64
CA GLU A 35 -12.29 -14.88 2.46
C GLU A 35 -11.94 -13.60 1.75
N LYS A 36 -12.09 -12.46 2.45
CA LYS A 36 -11.74 -11.15 1.89
C LYS A 36 -10.24 -11.16 1.60
N ARG A 37 -9.88 -11.58 0.39
CA ARG A 37 -8.51 -11.56 -0.11
C ARG A 37 -8.06 -10.11 -0.09
N GLN A 38 -6.97 -9.86 0.63
CA GLN A 38 -6.39 -8.53 0.63
C GLN A 38 -5.90 -8.21 -0.79
N PRO A 39 -5.94 -6.94 -1.22
CA PRO A 39 -5.38 -6.55 -2.50
C PRO A 39 -3.91 -6.94 -2.60
N TYR A 40 -3.40 -7.22 -3.81
CA TYR A 40 -2.00 -7.61 -4.01
C TYR A 40 -0.97 -6.58 -3.53
N TRP A 41 -1.37 -5.30 -3.47
CA TRP A 41 -0.54 -4.19 -2.98
C TRP A 41 -0.57 -4.04 -1.45
N TRP A 42 -1.28 -4.93 -0.74
CA TRP A 42 -1.42 -4.88 0.70
C TRP A 42 -0.18 -5.42 1.41
N THR A 43 0.55 -4.54 2.09
CA THR A 43 1.78 -4.89 2.82
C THR A 43 1.53 -5.03 4.33
N VAL A 44 2.48 -5.61 5.05
CA VAL A 44 2.46 -5.69 6.53
C VAL A 44 2.43 -4.27 7.14
N GLU A 45 3.14 -3.31 6.56
CA GLU A 45 3.12 -1.91 6.99
C GLU A 45 1.71 -1.30 6.90
N CYS A 46 0.96 -1.63 5.84
CA CYS A 46 -0.43 -1.20 5.69
C CYS A 46 -1.31 -1.74 6.83
N LEU A 47 -1.13 -3.00 7.20
CA LEU A 47 -1.86 -3.62 8.31
C LEU A 47 -1.55 -2.93 9.64
N GLU A 48 -0.28 -2.68 9.93
CA GLU A 48 0.15 -2.01 11.16
C GLU A 48 -0.39 -0.58 11.24
N ALA A 49 -0.30 0.18 10.15
CA ALA A 49 -0.79 1.54 10.09
C ALA A 49 -2.32 1.62 10.29
N VAL A 50 -3.07 0.66 9.71
CA VAL A 50 -4.53 0.55 9.92
C VAL A 50 -4.85 0.16 11.36
N ARG A 51 -4.09 -0.76 11.97
CA ARG A 51 -4.24 -1.12 13.39
C ARG A 51 -3.97 0.09 14.29
N ALA A 52 -2.91 0.85 14.04
CA ALA A 52 -2.58 2.06 14.78
C ALA A 52 -3.69 3.11 14.69
N LYS A 53 -4.20 3.38 13.48
CA LYS A 53 -5.34 4.28 13.26
C LYS A 53 -6.59 3.81 14.01
N ARG A 54 -6.92 2.52 13.94
CA ARG A 54 -8.09 1.93 14.64
C ARG A 54 -7.96 2.07 16.15
N ARG A 55 -6.78 1.84 16.72
CA ARG A 55 -6.52 2.04 18.16
C ARG A 55 -6.72 3.51 18.54
N ALA A 56 -6.12 4.44 17.82
CA ALA A 56 -6.26 5.88 18.08
C ALA A 56 -7.72 6.35 17.97
N TRP A 57 -8.45 5.87 16.94
CA TRP A 57 -9.88 6.12 16.79
C TRP A 57 -10.68 5.55 17.97
N GLY A 58 -10.37 4.34 18.41
CA GLY A 58 -11.02 3.73 19.57
C GLY A 58 -10.84 4.53 20.86
N TYR A 59 -9.64 5.07 21.09
CA TYR A 59 -9.38 5.94 22.25
C TYR A 59 -10.13 7.27 22.16
N TYR A 60 -10.12 7.93 21.00
CA TYR A 60 -10.83 9.18 20.77
C TYR A 60 -12.34 9.01 20.85
N ARG A 61 -12.90 7.95 20.25
CA ARG A 61 -14.34 7.67 20.22
C ARG A 61 -14.93 7.45 21.63
N ARG A 62 -14.19 6.77 22.52
CA ARG A 62 -14.65 6.56 23.91
C ARG A 62 -14.57 7.83 24.74
N ASN A 63 -13.56 8.66 24.49
CA ASN A 63 -13.25 9.83 25.31
C ASN A 63 -12.71 10.95 24.41
N PRO A 64 -13.58 11.82 23.86
CA PRO A 64 -13.16 12.86 22.94
C PRO A 64 -12.45 13.99 23.70
N THR A 65 -11.12 13.97 23.64
CA THR A 65 -10.24 15.01 24.20
C THR A 65 -9.38 15.60 23.08
N SER A 66 -9.02 16.88 23.15
CA SER A 66 -8.17 17.56 22.16
C SER A 66 -6.87 16.81 21.87
N TYR A 67 -6.19 16.32 22.91
CA TYR A 67 -4.99 15.48 22.78
C TYR A 67 -5.22 14.21 21.95
N LYS A 68 -6.33 13.51 22.21
CA LYS A 68 -6.70 12.27 21.50
C LYS A 68 -7.13 12.54 20.06
N GLN A 69 -7.80 13.67 19.82
CA GLN A 69 -8.16 14.12 18.49
C GLN A 69 -6.90 14.37 17.66
N GLU A 70 -5.92 15.10 18.20
CA GLU A 70 -4.66 15.37 17.54
C GLU A 70 -3.88 14.06 17.25
N GLN A 71 -3.83 13.15 18.22
CA GLN A 71 -3.21 11.84 18.03
C GLN A 71 -3.91 11.03 16.92
N PHE A 72 -5.25 11.06 16.86
CA PHE A 72 -6.00 10.43 15.78
C PHE A 72 -5.72 11.08 14.42
N ARG A 73 -5.63 12.42 14.34
CA ARG A 73 -5.29 13.12 13.10
C ARG A 73 -3.91 12.73 12.58
N ARG A 74 -2.90 12.70 13.45
CA ARG A 74 -1.53 12.29 13.12
C ARG A 74 -1.48 10.84 12.62
N THR A 75 -2.06 9.92 13.38
CA THR A 75 -2.09 8.48 13.02
C THR A 75 -2.91 8.20 11.76
N ASN A 76 -4.00 8.95 11.53
CA ASN A 76 -4.79 8.86 10.30
C ASN A 76 -4.00 9.39 9.09
N SER A 77 -3.29 10.51 9.23
CA SER A 77 -2.41 11.04 8.18
C SER A 77 -1.31 10.03 7.82
N ALA A 78 -0.62 9.49 8.83
CA ALA A 78 0.39 8.46 8.64
C ALA A 78 -0.17 7.22 7.92
N CYS A 79 -1.33 6.71 8.35
CA CYS A 79 -2.00 5.58 7.71
C CYS A 79 -2.40 5.86 6.26
N ARG A 80 -2.89 7.07 5.94
CA ARG A 80 -3.19 7.44 4.56
C ARG A 80 -1.93 7.52 3.70
N ASN A 81 -0.82 7.99 4.26
CA ASN A 81 0.45 8.08 3.55
C ASN A 81 1.01 6.69 3.21
N THR A 82 1.04 5.77 4.19
CA THR A 82 1.53 4.39 3.97
C THR A 82 0.70 3.66 2.93
N LEU A 83 -0.64 3.74 3.00
CA LEU A 83 -1.52 3.13 2.01
C LEU A 83 -1.31 3.69 0.59
N ARG A 84 -1.13 5.02 0.46
CA ARG A 84 -0.86 5.65 -0.83
C ARG A 84 0.50 5.23 -1.39
N LYS A 85 1.52 5.15 -0.53
CA LYS A 85 2.87 4.73 -0.91
C LYS A 85 2.84 3.28 -1.43
N ALA A 86 2.29 2.35 -0.65
CA ALA A 86 2.20 0.94 -1.04
C ALA A 86 1.44 0.75 -2.36
N LYS A 87 0.30 1.44 -2.53
CA LYS A 87 -0.45 1.39 -3.79
C LYS A 87 0.36 1.92 -4.98
N ARG A 88 1.10 3.02 -4.80
CA ARG A 88 1.93 3.62 -5.85
C ARG A 88 3.07 2.69 -6.25
N GLU A 89 3.75 2.10 -5.28
CA GLU A 89 4.87 1.17 -5.52
C GLU A 89 4.40 -0.09 -6.24
N ALA A 90 3.27 -0.65 -5.80
CA ALA A 90 2.69 -1.81 -6.45
C ALA A 90 2.23 -1.50 -7.89
N TRP A 91 1.64 -0.32 -8.12
CA TRP A 91 1.28 0.12 -9.46
C TRP A 91 2.50 0.32 -10.37
N ALA A 92 3.56 0.98 -9.86
CA ALA A 92 4.79 1.15 -10.61
C ALA A 92 5.43 -0.21 -10.96
N THR A 93 5.42 -1.15 -10.02
CA THR A 93 5.93 -2.52 -10.24
C THR A 93 5.13 -3.24 -11.32
N PHE A 94 3.80 -3.14 -11.27
CA PHE A 94 2.91 -3.72 -12.28
C PHE A 94 3.16 -3.13 -13.68
N CYS A 95 3.25 -1.81 -13.80
CA CYS A 95 3.59 -1.17 -15.08
C CYS A 95 4.96 -1.62 -15.60
N ASN A 96 5.96 -1.69 -14.72
CA ASN A 96 7.30 -2.17 -15.09
C ASN A 96 7.28 -3.65 -15.53
N GLN A 97 6.46 -4.50 -14.91
CA GLN A 97 6.26 -5.89 -15.35
C GLN A 97 5.67 -5.93 -16.76
N ILE A 98 4.59 -5.18 -17.00
CA ILE A 98 3.99 -5.05 -18.33
C ILE A 98 5.02 -4.57 -19.36
N SER A 99 5.82 -3.55 -19.03
CA SER A 99 6.85 -3.03 -19.94
C SER A 99 8.01 -3.98 -20.18
N ARG A 100 8.24 -4.97 -19.30
CA ARG A 100 9.25 -6.02 -19.49
C ARG A 100 8.71 -7.20 -20.28
N ASP A 101 7.46 -7.58 -20.01
CA ASP A 101 6.79 -8.71 -20.65
C ASP A 101 6.34 -8.37 -22.08
N LEU A 102 5.86 -7.14 -22.28
CA LEU A 102 5.74 -6.55 -23.60
C LEU A 102 7.13 -6.08 -24.01
N ASN A 103 7.85 -6.86 -24.81
CA ASN A 103 9.10 -6.44 -25.44
C ASN A 103 8.86 -5.13 -26.21
N TRP A 104 9.14 -3.99 -25.56
CA TRP A 104 8.74 -2.63 -25.96
C TRP A 104 9.30 -2.20 -27.34
N THR A 105 10.19 -2.98 -27.95
CA THR A 105 10.66 -2.81 -29.33
C THR A 105 9.58 -3.00 -30.39
N VAL A 106 8.38 -3.51 -30.05
CA VAL A 106 7.28 -3.77 -31.01
C VAL A 106 6.05 -2.89 -30.76
N THR A 107 6.19 -1.74 -30.09
CA THR A 107 5.08 -0.77 -29.99
C THR A 107 5.11 0.14 -31.23
N PRO A 108 4.16 0.07 -32.18
CA PRO A 108 4.15 0.94 -33.36
C PRO A 108 3.63 2.35 -33.00
N SER A 109 3.92 2.89 -31.81
CA SER A 109 3.56 4.29 -31.50
C SER A 109 4.41 5.29 -32.30
N THR A 110 5.48 4.82 -32.94
CA THR A 110 6.27 5.62 -33.90
C THR A 110 5.56 5.77 -35.26
N ASN A 111 4.53 4.97 -35.57
CA ASN A 111 3.83 5.00 -36.86
C ASN A 111 2.31 5.29 -36.79
N THR A 112 1.75 5.64 -35.63
CA THR A 112 0.28 5.88 -35.53
C THR A 112 -0.15 7.31 -35.84
N TRP A 113 0.78 8.25 -36.04
CA TRP A 113 0.46 9.54 -36.66
C TRP A 113 1.16 9.61 -38.00
N GLY A 114 0.50 9.08 -39.03
CA GLY A 114 0.95 9.08 -40.42
C GLY A 114 1.03 10.48 -41.03
N PHE A 115 1.77 11.40 -40.42
CA PHE A 115 2.38 12.52 -41.11
C PHE A 115 3.73 12.05 -41.66
N ALA A 116 3.66 11.08 -42.57
CA ALA A 116 4.75 10.88 -43.51
C ALA A 116 4.88 12.21 -44.26
N ASN A 117 5.96 12.95 -43.98
CA ASN A 117 6.33 14.11 -44.75
C ASN A 117 6.57 13.66 -46.19
N VAL A 118 5.57 13.91 -47.02
CA VAL A 118 5.68 13.91 -48.47
C VAL A 118 6.41 15.20 -48.83
N TYR A 119 7.71 15.10 -49.10
CA TYR A 119 8.48 16.03 -49.92
C TYR A 119 9.38 15.22 -50.84
#